data_AF-A0A560SA82-F1
#
_entry.id   AF-A0A560SA82-F1
#
_cell.length_a   1.000
_cell.length_b   1.000
_cell.length_c   1.000
_cell.angle_alpha   90.00
_cell.angle_beta   90.00
_cell.angle_gamma   90.00
#
_symmetry.space_group_name_H-M   'P 1'
#
loop_
_entity.id
_entity.type
_entity.pdbx_description
1 polymer ?
#
loop_
_entity_poly.entity_id
_entity_poly.type
_entity_poly.pdbx_seq_one_letter_code
_entity_poly.pdbx_strand_id
1 'polypeptide(L)'
;MERDQRLLVKILEVCIQDSEEWRIDASAKDIRGRFSPEQLGRWSAVIVDGHIELLVDMGCVNADGEAPNVRIQRVTNAGYNYLDRSKRLSRHSNVLPIH
;
A
#
# COMPACT_ATOMS: atom_id res chain seq x y z
N MET A 1 4.87 9.28 -12.63
CA MET A 1 4.72 9.43 -11.17
C MET A 1 5.96 8.83 -10.51
N GLU A 2 6.56 9.49 -9.53
CA GLU A 2 7.67 8.90 -8.77
C GLU A 2 7.13 7.90 -7.75
N ARG A 3 7.79 6.76 -7.61
CA ARG A 3 7.42 5.69 -6.69
C ARG A 3 7.75 6.08 -5.25
N ASP A 4 6.74 6.23 -4.39
CA ASP A 4 6.89 6.39 -2.94
C ASP A 4 6.74 5.03 -2.23
N GLN A 5 7.87 4.47 -1.78
CA GLN A 5 7.88 3.20 -1.05
C GLN A 5 7.07 3.23 0.26
N ARG A 6 7.02 4.37 0.96
CA ARG A 6 6.25 4.47 2.22
C ARG A 6 4.76 4.41 1.95
N LEU A 7 4.32 4.99 0.84
CA LEU A 7 2.93 4.90 0.42
C LEU A 7 2.55 3.47 0.01
N LEU A 8 3.38 2.79 -0.78
CA LEU A 8 3.14 1.38 -1.16
C LEU A 8 2.97 0.48 0.07
N VAL A 9 3.85 0.63 1.05
CA VAL A 9 3.77 -0.10 2.33
C VAL A 9 2.48 0.24 3.06
N LYS A 10 2.13 1.53 3.18
CA LYS A 10 0.93 1.95 3.91
C LYS A 10 -0.35 1.42 3.27
N ILE A 11 -0.45 1.41 1.94
CA ILE A 11 -1.60 0.84 1.23
C ILE A 11 -1.76 -0.65 1.56
N LEU A 12 -0.67 -1.42 1.49
CA LEU A 12 -0.66 -2.85 1.83
C LEU A 12 -1.01 -3.11 3.30
N GLU A 13 -0.53 -2.28 4.21
CA GLU A 13 -0.87 -2.39 5.64
C GLU A 13 -2.36 -2.19 5.88
N VAL A 14 -2.98 -1.19 5.26
CA VAL A 14 -4.43 -0.96 5.34
C VAL A 14 -5.18 -2.17 4.79
N CYS A 15 -4.77 -2.68 3.63
CA CYS A 15 -5.40 -3.84 2.99
C CYS A 15 -5.37 -5.11 3.86
N ILE A 16 -4.28 -5.34 4.60
CA ILE A 16 -4.11 -6.55 5.44
C ILE A 16 -4.75 -6.37 6.82
N GLN A 17 -4.88 -5.12 7.32
CA GLN A 17 -5.60 -4.85 8.56
C GLN A 17 -7.11 -5.05 8.43
N ASP A 18 -7.67 -4.88 7.23
CA ASP A 18 -9.11 -5.03 6.93
C ASP A 18 -9.47 -6.42 6.39
N SER A 19 -8.54 -7.39 6.37
CA SER A 19 -8.74 -8.66 5.66
C SER A 19 -9.35 -9.79 6.52
N GLU A 20 -10.14 -9.49 7.55
CA GLU A 20 -10.75 -10.52 8.42
C GLU A 20 -11.62 -11.53 7.65
N GLU A 21 -12.08 -11.19 6.44
CA GLU A 21 -12.87 -12.08 5.58
C GLU A 21 -12.23 -12.39 4.22
N TRP A 22 -10.89 -12.49 4.12
CA TRP A 22 -10.12 -12.97 2.95
C TRP A 22 -10.37 -12.28 1.58
N ARG A 23 -11.38 -11.41 1.50
CA ARG A 23 -11.79 -10.61 0.36
C ARG A 23 -11.75 -9.16 0.80
N ILE A 24 -10.88 -8.42 0.13
CA ILE A 24 -10.78 -6.97 0.28
C ILE A 24 -11.75 -6.38 -0.73
N ASP A 25 -12.40 -5.27 -0.39
CA ASP A 25 -13.11 -4.47 -1.39
C ASP A 25 -12.88 -2.99 -1.08
N ALA A 26 -11.72 -2.49 -1.48
CA ALA A 26 -11.24 -1.17 -1.07
C ALA A 26 -10.80 -0.33 -2.28
N SER A 27 -11.41 0.85 -2.42
CA SER A 27 -10.94 1.91 -3.33
C SER A 27 -9.85 2.77 -2.68
N ALA A 28 -9.21 3.64 -3.46
CA ALA A 28 -8.30 4.64 -2.90
C ALA A 28 -8.96 5.55 -1.87
N LYS A 29 -10.26 5.85 -2.02
CA LYS A 29 -11.01 6.62 -1.03
C LYS A 29 -11.11 5.87 0.30
N ASP A 30 -11.43 4.58 0.25
CA ASP A 30 -11.56 3.73 1.44
C ASP A 30 -10.21 3.59 2.15
N ILE A 31 -9.13 3.39 1.39
CA ILE A 31 -7.76 3.30 1.90
C ILE A 31 -7.33 4.62 2.54
N ARG A 32 -7.58 5.76 1.89
CA ARG A 32 -7.28 7.09 2.44
C ARG A 32 -8.08 7.39 3.70
N GLY A 33 -9.29 6.84 3.83
CA GLY A 33 -10.08 6.94 5.06
C GLY A 33 -9.37 6.40 6.32
N ARG A 34 -8.31 5.59 6.15
CA ARG A 34 -7.48 5.01 7.22
C ARG A 34 -6.15 5.73 7.44
N PHE A 35 -5.92 6.85 6.75
CA PHE A 35 -4.67 7.62 6.87
C PHE A 35 -4.77 8.65 8.01
N SER A 36 -3.64 8.94 8.67
CA SER A 36 -3.56 10.05 9.63
C SER A 36 -3.67 11.41 8.92
N PRO A 37 -3.98 12.51 9.63
CA PRO A 37 -4.01 13.85 9.04
C PRO A 37 -2.70 14.22 8.30
N GLU A 38 -1.55 13.85 8.85
CA GLU A 38 -0.24 14.11 8.25
C GLU A 38 -0.06 13.31 6.95
N GLN A 39 -0.53 12.06 6.93
CA GLN A 39 -0.50 11.21 5.74
C GLN A 39 -1.44 11.74 4.66
N LEU A 40 -2.62 12.24 5.03
CA LEU A 40 -3.56 12.87 4.11
C LEU A 40 -3.01 14.17 3.51
N GLY A 41 -2.22 14.93 4.28
CA GLY A 41 -1.50 16.10 3.79
C GLY A 41 -0.35 15.78 2.85
N ARG A 42 0.27 14.59 2.98
CA ARG A 42 1.36 14.13 2.12
C ARG A 42 0.88 13.43 0.85
N TRP A 43 -0.18 12.63 0.93
CA TRP A 43 -0.63 11.77 -0.17
C TRP A 43 -2.06 12.14 -0.61
N SER A 44 -2.13 12.84 -1.74
CA SER A 44 -3.41 13.19 -2.38
C SER A 44 -4.12 11.96 -2.96
N ALA A 45 -5.41 12.10 -3.30
CA ALA A 45 -6.19 11.01 -3.91
C ALA A 45 -5.51 10.41 -5.15
N VAL A 46 -5.14 11.28 -6.09
CA VAL A 46 -4.48 10.91 -7.35
C VAL A 46 -3.16 10.16 -7.12
N ILE A 47 -2.40 10.57 -6.11
CA ILE A 47 -1.14 9.90 -5.75
C ILE A 47 -1.43 8.50 -5.20
N VAL A 48 -2.44 8.34 -4.35
CA VAL A 48 -2.85 7.02 -3.85
C VAL A 48 -3.34 6.13 -4.99
N ASP A 49 -4.19 6.64 -5.88
CA ASP A 49 -4.70 5.89 -7.04
C ASP A 49 -3.55 5.35 -7.90
N GLY A 50 -2.61 6.20 -8.30
CA GLY A 50 -1.47 5.74 -9.11
C GLY A 50 -0.54 4.77 -8.36
N HIS A 51 -0.48 4.84 -7.02
CA HIS A 51 0.28 3.84 -6.26
C HIS A 51 -0.45 2.50 -6.11
N ILE A 52 -1.79 2.49 -6.19
CA ILE A 52 -2.55 1.24 -6.31
C ILE A 52 -2.28 0.61 -7.67
N GLU A 53 -2.28 1.37 -8.75
CA GLU A 53 -1.90 0.89 -10.09
C GLU A 53 -0.49 0.29 -10.10
N LEU A 54 0.49 0.98 -9.49
CA LEU A 54 1.85 0.43 -9.35
C LEU A 54 1.88 -0.89 -8.57
N LEU A 55 1.03 -1.05 -7.54
CA LEU A 55 0.93 -2.33 -6.81
C LEU A 55 0.31 -3.43 -7.68
N VAL A 56 -0.64 -3.09 -8.56
CA VAL A 56 -1.19 -4.02 -9.56
C VAL A 56 -0.10 -4.43 -10.56
N ASP A 57 0.63 -3.47 -11.12
CA ASP A 57 1.71 -3.72 -12.07
C ASP A 57 2.84 -4.58 -11.48
N MET A 58 3.15 -4.39 -10.20
CA MET A 58 4.12 -5.21 -9.46
C MET A 58 3.55 -6.58 -9.05
N GLY A 59 2.29 -6.88 -9.36
CA GLY A 59 1.59 -8.10 -8.97
C GLY A 59 1.39 -8.24 -7.46
N CYS A 60 1.49 -7.14 -6.69
CA CYS A 60 1.36 -7.14 -5.24
C CYS A 60 -0.10 -7.23 -4.79
N VAL A 61 -1.03 -6.73 -5.61
CA VAL A 61 -2.47 -6.80 -5.37
C VAL A 61 -3.20 -7.20 -6.64
N ASN A 62 -4.34 -7.87 -6.48
CA ASN A 62 -5.34 -7.98 -7.53
C ASN A 62 -6.39 -6.91 -7.30
N ALA A 63 -6.78 -6.21 -8.35
CA ALA A 63 -7.83 -5.22 -8.31
C ALA A 63 -8.84 -5.44 -9.44
N ASP A 64 -10.05 -4.95 -9.23
CA ASP A 64 -11.12 -4.89 -10.22
C ASP A 64 -11.39 -3.43 -10.62
N GLY A 65 -11.92 -3.23 -11.82
CA GLY A 65 -12.19 -1.93 -12.40
C GLY A 65 -10.96 -1.24 -13.01
N GLU A 66 -11.22 -0.08 -13.61
CA GLU A 66 -10.22 0.79 -14.24
C GLU A 66 -10.10 2.11 -13.49
N ALA A 67 -8.97 2.78 -13.64
CA ALA A 67 -8.73 4.09 -13.05
C ALA A 67 -9.84 5.10 -13.45
N PRO A 68 -10.36 5.90 -12.51
CA PRO A 68 -9.96 6.04 -11.09
C PRO A 68 -10.76 5.12 -10.13
N ASN A 69 -11.53 4.18 -10.65
CA ASN A 69 -12.44 3.33 -9.87
C ASN A 69 -11.84 1.95 -9.55
N VAL A 70 -10.51 1.86 -9.47
CA VAL A 70 -9.80 0.62 -9.12
C VAL A 70 -10.15 0.22 -7.68
N ARG A 71 -10.58 -1.04 -7.50
CA ARG A 71 -10.92 -1.61 -6.19
C ARG A 71 -10.06 -2.83 -5.92
N ILE A 72 -9.22 -2.75 -4.90
CA ILE A 72 -8.37 -3.88 -4.48
C ILE A 72 -9.26 -5.00 -3.96
N GLN A 73 -9.10 -6.19 -4.54
CA GLN A 73 -9.82 -7.40 -4.18
C GLN A 73 -9.02 -8.31 -3.24
N ARG A 74 -7.69 -8.27 -3.37
CA ARG A 74 -6.79 -9.16 -2.62
C ARG A 74 -5.34 -8.66 -2.61
N VAL A 75 -4.64 -8.91 -1.49
CA VAL A 75 -3.16 -8.89 -1.45
C VAL A 75 -2.60 -10.26 -1.86
N THR A 76 -1.67 -10.26 -2.81
CA THR A 76 -1.02 -11.49 -3.31
C THR A 76 0.18 -11.87 -2.42
N ASN A 77 0.74 -13.06 -2.64
CA ASN A 77 1.99 -13.46 -1.99
C ASN A 77 3.14 -12.48 -2.28
N ALA A 78 3.17 -11.87 -3.47
CA ALA A 78 4.17 -10.85 -3.80
C ALA A 78 3.99 -9.59 -2.94
N GLY A 79 2.74 -9.18 -2.68
CA GLY A 79 2.43 -8.07 -1.78
C GLY A 79 2.84 -8.33 -0.33
N TYR A 80 2.54 -9.52 0.19
CA TYR A 80 3.00 -9.93 1.53
C TYR A 80 4.53 -9.94 1.63
N ASN A 81 5.22 -10.52 0.64
CA ASN A 81 6.68 -10.56 0.59
C ASN A 81 7.29 -9.16 0.49
N TYR A 82 6.68 -8.26 -0.28
CA TYR A 82 7.11 -6.88 -0.41
C TYR A 82 7.02 -6.13 0.93
N LEU A 83 5.90 -6.28 1.63
CA LEU A 83 5.67 -5.66 2.93
C LEU A 83 6.68 -6.17 3.97
N ASP A 84 6.84 -7.48 4.05
CA ASP A 84 7.75 -8.15 4.98
C ASP A 84 9.23 -7.75 4.74
N ARG A 85 9.66 -7.69 3.47
CA ARG A 85 11.00 -7.17 3.12
C ARG A 85 11.17 -5.70 3.52
N SER A 86 10.16 -4.86 3.29
CA SER A 86 10.22 -3.45 3.65
C SER A 86 10.33 -3.24 5.16
N LYS A 87 9.62 -4.06 5.96
CA LYS A 87 9.71 -4.06 7.43
C LYS A 87 11.07 -4.54 7.95
N ARG A 88 11.70 -5.53 7.30
CA ARG A 88 13.05 -5.95 7.66
C ARG A 88 14.09 -4.87 7.42
N LEU A 89 14.01 -4.19 6.26
CA LEU A 89 14.95 -3.13 5.90
C LEU A 89 14.84 -1.95 6.85
N SER A 90 13.62 -1.52 7.20
CA SER A 90 13.44 -0.42 8.16
C SER A 90 13.99 -0.74 9.56
N ARG A 91 13.90 -2.01 9.99
CA ARG A 91 14.51 -2.47 11.25
C ARG A 91 16.04 -2.51 11.18
N HIS A 92 16.61 -2.97 10.07
CA HIS A 92 18.07 -3.01 9.90
C HIS A 92 18.69 -1.61 9.82
N SER A 93 18.01 -0.63 9.24
CA SER A 93 18.46 0.76 9.23
C SER A 93 18.57 1.39 10.62
N ASN A 94 17.91 0.84 11.64
CA ASN A 94 17.96 1.33 13.02
C ASN A 94 19.06 0.68 13.88
N VAL A 95 19.84 -0.28 13.34
CA VAL A 95 20.79 -1.10 14.12
C VAL A 95 22.26 -0.74 13.88
N LEU A 96 22.56 0.18 12.97
CA LEU A 96 23.94 0.63 12.75
C LEU A 96 24.19 2.00 13.37
N PRO A 97 24.69 2.10 14.62
CA PRO A 97 25.45 3.26 15.01
C PRO A 97 26.73 3.25 14.18
N ILE A 98 26.86 4.23 13.29
CA ILE A 98 28.13 4.50 12.63
C ILE A 98 29.05 5.05 13.73
N HIS A 99 29.93 4.19 14.24
CA HIS A 99 31.10 4.59 15.04
C HIS A 99 32.32 4.65 14.13
#